data_AF-A0A820PV91-F1
#
_entry.id   AF-A0A820PV91-F1
#
_cell.length_a   1.000
_cell.length_b   1.000
_cell.length_c   1.000
_cell.angle_alpha   90.00
_cell.angle_beta   90.00
_cell.angle_gamma   90.00
#
_symmetry.space_group_name_H-M   'P 1'
#
loop_
_entity.id
_entity.type
_entity.pdbx_description
1 polymer ?
#
loop_
_entity_poly.entity_id
_entity_poly.type
_entity_poly.pdbx_seq_one_letter_code
_entity_poly.pdbx_strand_id
1 'polypeptide(L)'
;AFNFWLHIPDDKLNVIEELVEMLHNASLLIDDIQDNSKLRRGVPVAHNIYGVPLTINAANYIYFLAMQKATVLQHPDVTQIFIDQMLELHHGQGMEIWWRDNFVSPSEDEYRQMIIRKCGGLFNLGVRLMQLFAPIEIRNTK
;
A
#
# COMPACT_ATOMS: atom_id res chain seq x y z
N ALA A 1 -9.41 -9.62 -10.02
CA ALA A 1 -9.12 -11.07 -10.06
C ALA A 1 -9.64 -11.80 -8.82
N PHE A 2 -9.24 -11.42 -7.59
CA PHE A 2 -9.69 -12.12 -6.37
C PHE A 2 -11.20 -12.16 -6.16
N ASN A 3 -11.95 -11.17 -6.67
CA ASN A 3 -13.40 -11.17 -6.52
C ASN A 3 -14.10 -12.31 -7.29
N PHE A 4 -13.41 -12.96 -8.24
CA PHE A 4 -13.89 -14.19 -8.86
C PHE A 4 -14.15 -15.30 -7.83
N TRP A 5 -13.37 -15.34 -6.75
CA TRP A 5 -13.54 -16.29 -5.64
C TRP A 5 -14.26 -15.70 -4.44
N LEU A 6 -14.05 -14.42 -4.13
CA LEU A 6 -14.55 -13.82 -2.89
C LEU A 6 -16.01 -13.33 -2.98
N HIS A 7 -16.53 -13.11 -4.18
CA HIS A 7 -17.93 -12.73 -4.43
C HIS A 7 -18.44 -11.59 -3.52
N ILE A 8 -17.64 -10.55 -3.33
CA ILE A 8 -18.01 -9.39 -2.50
C ILE A 8 -18.92 -8.44 -3.29
N PRO A 9 -19.78 -7.66 -2.61
CA PRO A 9 -20.62 -6.65 -3.25
C PRO A 9 -19.82 -5.59 -4.02
N ASP A 10 -20.31 -5.19 -5.19
CA ASP A 10 -19.61 -4.26 -6.09
C ASP A 10 -19.35 -2.88 -5.45
N ASP A 11 -20.26 -2.40 -4.61
CA ASP A 11 -20.09 -1.13 -3.89
C ASP A 11 -18.88 -1.18 -2.94
N LYS A 12 -18.65 -2.33 -2.29
CA LYS A 12 -17.49 -2.55 -1.42
C LYS A 12 -16.22 -2.77 -2.23
N LEU A 13 -16.31 -3.52 -3.33
CA LEU A 13 -15.19 -3.74 -4.23
C LEU A 13 -14.65 -2.42 -4.77
N ASN A 14 -15.51 -1.56 -5.30
CA ASN A 14 -15.12 -0.26 -5.87
C ASN A 14 -14.39 0.60 -4.84
N VAL A 15 -14.89 0.64 -3.59
CA VAL A 15 -14.22 1.38 -2.50
C VAL A 15 -12.83 0.82 -2.21
N ILE A 16 -12.67 -0.50 -2.19
CA ILE A 16 -11.37 -1.16 -1.94
C ILE A 16 -10.39 -0.92 -3.10
N GLU A 17 -10.85 -1.02 -4.35
CA GLU A 17 -10.02 -0.79 -5.53
C GLU A 17 -9.50 0.65 -5.58
N GLU A 18 -10.38 1.64 -5.42
CA GLU A 18 -10.00 3.05 -5.37
C GLU A 18 -9.02 3.34 -4.23
N LEU A 19 -9.26 2.75 -3.04
CA LEU A 19 -8.38 2.90 -1.89
C LEU A 19 -6.97 2.35 -2.18
N VAL A 20 -6.87 1.15 -2.75
CA VAL A 20 -5.58 0.53 -3.07
C VAL A 20 -4.85 1.33 -4.15
N GLU A 21 -5.55 1.83 -5.16
CA GLU A 21 -4.97 2.68 -6.20
C GLU A 21 -4.44 4.00 -5.64
N MET A 22 -5.22 4.66 -4.78
CA MET A 22 -4.80 5.89 -4.09
C MET A 22 -3.49 5.68 -3.31
N LEU A 23 -3.44 4.61 -2.50
CA LEU A 23 -2.25 4.30 -1.71
C LEU A 23 -1.06 3.90 -2.59
N HIS A 24 -1.29 3.13 -3.66
CA HIS A 24 -0.24 2.77 -4.61
C HIS A 24 0.41 4.03 -5.19
N ASN A 25 -0.39 4.94 -5.76
CA ASN A 25 0.13 6.16 -6.35
C ASN A 25 0.82 7.06 -5.31
N ALA A 26 0.27 7.23 -4.11
CA ALA A 26 0.89 8.00 -3.04
C ALA A 26 2.24 7.41 -2.61
N SER A 27 2.32 6.08 -2.47
CA SER A 27 3.57 5.40 -2.11
C SER A 27 4.65 5.60 -3.17
N LEU A 28 4.30 5.58 -4.47
CA LEU A 28 5.25 5.82 -5.56
C LEU A 28 5.84 7.24 -5.54
N LEU A 29 5.04 8.24 -5.14
CA LEU A 29 5.53 9.62 -5.02
C LEU A 29 6.59 9.75 -3.92
N ILE A 30 6.37 9.06 -2.79
CA ILE A 30 7.32 9.03 -1.67
C ILE A 30 8.56 8.21 -2.02
N ASP A 31 8.37 7.03 -2.61
CA ASP A 31 9.44 6.14 -3.11
C ASP A 31 10.36 6.87 -4.10
N ASP A 32 9.79 7.62 -5.07
CA ASP A 32 10.58 8.44 -6.00
C ASP A 32 11.51 9.44 -5.30
N ILE A 33 11.03 10.05 -4.21
CA ILE A 33 11.84 10.99 -3.41
C ILE A 33 12.92 10.22 -2.64
N GLN A 34 12.53 9.14 -1.98
CA GLN A 34 13.42 8.33 -1.14
C GLN A 34 14.55 7.68 -1.94
N ASP A 35 14.30 7.36 -3.21
CA ASP A 35 15.28 6.78 -4.13
C ASP A 35 15.99 7.83 -5.01
N ASN A 36 15.64 9.11 -4.86
CA ASN A 36 16.15 10.21 -5.68
C ASN A 36 15.98 9.95 -7.20
N SER A 37 14.88 9.29 -7.56
CA SER A 37 14.51 8.95 -8.92
C SER A 37 14.44 10.18 -9.82
N LYS A 38 14.75 10.01 -11.11
CA LYS A 38 14.65 11.11 -12.10
C LYS A 38 13.43 10.99 -13.00
N LEU A 39 13.05 9.76 -13.31
CA LEU A 39 11.95 9.45 -14.22
C LEU A 39 11.08 8.35 -13.62
N ARG A 40 9.78 8.41 -13.89
CA ARG A 40 8.82 7.33 -13.67
C ARG A 40 8.03 7.13 -14.94
N ARG A 41 8.05 5.91 -15.49
CA ARG A 41 7.38 5.57 -16.77
C ARG A 41 7.79 6.51 -17.93
N GLY A 42 9.06 6.89 -17.97
CA GLY A 42 9.63 7.75 -19.03
C GLY A 42 9.35 9.26 -18.88
N VAL A 43 8.61 9.68 -17.85
CA VAL A 43 8.33 11.10 -17.59
C VAL A 43 9.01 11.58 -16.30
N PRO A 44 9.31 12.89 -16.15
CA PRO A 44 9.88 13.42 -14.91
C PRO A 44 9.00 13.10 -13.70
N VAL A 45 9.66 12.70 -12.60
CA VAL A 45 8.99 12.44 -11.32
C VAL A 45 8.40 13.72 -10.71
N ALA A 46 7.35 13.57 -9.91
CA ALA A 46 6.60 14.71 -9.37
C ALA A 46 7.47 15.70 -8.59
N HIS A 47 8.43 15.23 -7.79
CA HIS A 47 9.28 16.12 -7.01
C HIS A 47 10.27 16.95 -7.85
N ASN A 48 10.53 16.55 -9.11
CA ASN A 48 11.29 17.37 -10.06
C ASN A 48 10.43 18.46 -10.72
N ILE A 49 9.10 18.28 -10.76
CA ILE A 49 8.16 19.23 -11.37
C ILE A 49 7.63 20.21 -10.33
N TYR A 50 7.20 19.69 -9.18
CA TYR A 50 6.49 20.43 -8.13
C TYR A 50 7.33 20.66 -6.87
N GLY A 51 8.53 20.08 -6.80
CA GLY A 51 9.38 20.15 -5.63
C GLY A 51 9.06 19.10 -4.57
N VAL A 52 10.08 18.78 -3.76
CA VAL A 52 10.01 17.80 -2.68
C VAL A 52 8.91 18.14 -1.66
N PRO A 53 8.79 19.37 -1.12
CA PRO A 53 7.81 19.66 -0.06
C PRO A 53 6.36 19.43 -0.50
N LEU A 54 5.99 19.89 -1.69
CA LEU A 54 4.63 19.72 -2.21
C LEU A 54 4.32 18.26 -2.53
N THR A 55 5.29 17.52 -3.06
CA THR A 55 5.11 16.10 -3.39
C THR A 55 4.89 15.27 -2.12
N ILE A 56 5.67 15.52 -1.06
CA ILE A 56 5.48 14.86 0.26
C ILE A 56 4.10 15.20 0.82
N ASN A 57 3.71 16.49 0.82
CA ASN A 57 2.43 16.91 1.36
C ASN A 57 1.26 16.27 0.61
N ALA A 58 1.31 16.23 -0.72
CA ALA A 58 0.27 15.61 -1.54
C ALA A 58 0.14 14.10 -1.29
N ALA A 59 1.26 13.38 -1.24
CA ALA A 59 1.25 11.94 -0.98
C ALA A 59 0.70 11.61 0.41
N ASN A 60 1.15 12.33 1.45
CA ASN A 60 0.65 12.14 2.81
C ASN A 60 -0.83 12.48 2.93
N TYR A 61 -1.29 13.53 2.26
CA TYR A 61 -2.71 13.86 2.19
C TYR A 61 -3.54 12.71 1.59
N ILE A 62 -3.04 12.06 0.53
CA ILE A 62 -3.71 10.90 -0.07
C ILE A 62 -3.75 9.71 0.90
N TYR A 63 -2.74 9.47 1.74
CA TYR A 63 -2.81 8.43 2.77
C TYR A 63 -4.00 8.65 3.73
N PHE A 64 -4.24 9.89 4.15
CA PHE A 64 -5.37 10.22 5.01
C PHE A 64 -6.71 10.17 4.28
N LEU A 65 -6.78 10.60 3.02
CA LEU A 65 -7.99 10.43 2.21
C LEU A 65 -8.32 8.96 1.96
N ALA A 66 -7.32 8.12 1.73
CA ALA A 66 -7.51 6.68 1.59
C ALA A 66 -8.06 6.07 2.88
N MET A 67 -7.54 6.48 4.04
CA MET A 67 -8.08 6.08 5.34
C MET A 67 -9.52 6.56 5.54
N GLN A 68 -9.82 7.82 5.21
CA GLN A 68 -11.18 8.35 5.25
C GLN A 68 -12.13 7.52 4.37
N LYS A 69 -11.71 7.19 3.14
CA LYS A 69 -12.47 6.34 2.23
C LYS A 69 -12.67 4.93 2.78
N ALA A 70 -11.65 4.36 3.45
CA ALA A 70 -11.75 3.07 4.12
C ALA A 70 -12.89 3.04 5.14
N THR A 71 -13.11 4.13 5.89
CA THR A 71 -14.17 4.19 6.91
C THR A 71 -15.58 3.99 6.36
N VAL A 72 -15.82 4.26 5.06
CA VAL A 72 -17.11 4.03 4.39
C VAL A 72 -17.47 2.54 4.33
N LEU A 73 -16.50 1.64 4.45
CA LEU A 73 -16.75 0.20 4.49
C LEU A 73 -17.52 -0.23 5.75
N GLN A 74 -17.51 0.60 6.81
CA GLN A 74 -18.30 0.41 8.06
C GLN A 74 -18.12 -0.96 8.74
N HIS A 75 -16.90 -1.49 8.71
CA HIS A 75 -16.56 -2.73 9.43
C HIS A 75 -15.49 -2.44 10.50
N PRO A 76 -15.63 -2.94 11.74
CA PRO A 76 -14.74 -2.60 12.86
C PRO A 76 -13.27 -2.87 12.58
N ASP A 77 -12.96 -3.95 11.87
CA ASP A 77 -11.58 -4.35 11.58
C ASP A 77 -10.89 -3.56 10.46
N VAL A 78 -11.61 -2.72 9.70
CA VAL A 78 -11.05 -2.00 8.53
C VAL A 78 -9.90 -1.09 8.95
N THR A 79 -10.10 -0.31 10.02
CA THR A 79 -9.08 0.60 10.55
C THR A 79 -7.83 -0.15 10.98
N GLN A 80 -7.99 -1.27 11.69
CA GLN A 80 -6.85 -2.05 12.15
C GLN A 80 -6.08 -2.67 10.99
N ILE A 81 -6.78 -3.28 10.03
CA ILE A 81 -6.15 -3.84 8.82
C ILE A 81 -5.39 -2.76 8.06
N PHE A 82 -6.00 -1.59 7.86
CA PHE A 82 -5.35 -0.47 7.18
C PHE A 82 -4.05 -0.07 7.89
N ILE A 83 -4.11 0.17 9.20
CA ILE A 83 -2.95 0.57 9.99
C ILE A 83 -1.86 -0.50 9.94
N ASP A 84 -2.20 -1.78 10.17
CA ASP A 84 -1.26 -2.89 10.13
C ASP A 84 -0.52 -2.93 8.79
N GLN A 85 -1.26 -2.86 7.67
CA GLN A 85 -0.64 -2.95 6.35
C GLN A 85 0.20 -1.71 6.02
N MET A 86 -0.22 -0.52 6.43
CA MET A 86 0.58 0.69 6.24
C MET A 86 1.87 0.67 7.06
N LEU A 87 1.84 0.14 8.29
CA LEU A 87 3.04 -0.04 9.11
C LEU A 87 3.99 -1.07 8.47
N GLU A 88 3.47 -2.20 8.01
CA GLU A 88 4.25 -3.23 7.33
C GLU A 88 4.96 -2.67 6.08
N LEU A 89 4.26 -1.89 5.25
CA LEU A 89 4.84 -1.21 4.09
C LEU A 89 6.03 -0.31 4.49
N HIS A 90 5.85 0.52 5.53
CA HIS A 90 6.90 1.43 6.00
C HIS A 90 8.07 0.68 6.65
N HIS A 91 7.82 -0.43 7.33
CA HIS A 91 8.88 -1.30 7.84
C HIS A 91 9.71 -1.88 6.70
N GLY A 92 9.07 -2.43 5.66
CA GLY A 92 9.76 -2.94 4.47
C GLY A 92 10.61 -1.87 3.79
N GLN A 93 10.03 -0.68 3.56
CA GLN A 93 10.75 0.46 2.98
C GLN A 93 11.94 0.90 3.86
N GLY A 94 11.76 0.95 5.18
CA GLY A 94 12.81 1.30 6.12
C GLY A 94 13.99 0.32 6.10
N MET A 95 13.71 -0.99 5.97
CA MET A 95 14.76 -2.01 5.83
C MET A 95 15.61 -1.77 4.58
N GLU A 96 14.97 -1.56 3.43
CA GLU A 96 15.65 -1.28 2.16
C GLU A 96 16.49 0.00 2.21
N ILE A 97 15.91 1.12 2.69
CA ILE A 97 16.61 2.39 2.84
C ILE A 97 17.82 2.22 3.75
N TRP A 98 17.65 1.54 4.89
CA TRP A 98 18.75 1.33 5.83
C TRP A 98 19.87 0.50 5.21
N TRP A 99 19.56 -0.60 4.53
CA TRP A 99 20.55 -1.41 3.83
C TRP A 99 21.31 -0.62 2.77
N ARG A 100 20.58 0.14 1.95
CA ARG A 100 21.16 0.99 0.90
C ARG A 100 22.10 2.05 1.47
N ASP A 101 21.66 2.78 2.49
CA ASP A 101 22.40 3.93 3.03
C ASP A 101 23.57 3.50 3.94
N ASN A 102 23.55 2.26 4.47
CA ASN A 102 24.61 1.70 5.29
C ASN A 102 25.48 0.66 4.55
N PHE A 103 25.28 0.47 3.24
CA PHE A 103 26.02 -0.49 2.42
C PHE A 103 25.99 -1.93 2.97
N VAL A 104 24.86 -2.34 3.54
CA VAL A 104 24.66 -3.68 4.10
C VAL A 104 23.97 -4.55 3.06
N SER A 105 24.56 -5.69 2.74
CA SER A 105 23.91 -6.70 1.90
C SER A 105 23.07 -7.64 2.78
N PRO A 106 21.75 -7.71 2.57
CA PRO A 106 20.91 -8.65 3.32
C PRO A 106 21.14 -10.10 2.85
N SER A 107 20.81 -11.06 3.71
CA SER A 107 20.59 -12.45 3.30
C SER A 107 19.36 -12.59 2.40
N GLU A 108 19.24 -13.71 1.68
CA GLU A 108 18.07 -13.97 0.83
C GLU A 108 16.76 -13.95 1.64
N ASP A 109 16.78 -14.51 2.86
CA ASP A 109 15.60 -14.56 3.74
C ASP A 109 15.18 -13.17 4.20
N GLU A 110 16.13 -12.33 4.59
CA GLU A 110 15.86 -10.93 4.95
C GLU A 110 15.30 -10.16 3.76
N TYR A 111 15.91 -10.31 2.57
CA TYR A 111 15.44 -9.68 1.35
C TYR A 111 14.01 -10.12 0.99
N ARG A 112 13.72 -11.42 1.10
CA ARG A 112 12.37 -11.98 0.90
C ARG A 112 11.36 -11.38 1.87
N GLN A 113 11.73 -11.25 3.15
CA GLN A 113 10.87 -10.64 4.15
C GLN A 113 10.62 -9.16 3.84
N MET A 114 11.64 -8.41 3.43
CA MET A 114 11.48 -7.02 3.00
C MET A 114 10.51 -6.89 1.83
N ILE A 115 10.64 -7.72 0.78
CA ILE A 115 9.72 -7.70 -0.37
C ILE A 115 8.28 -7.98 0.06
N ILE A 116 8.06 -8.99 0.90
CA ILE A 116 6.71 -9.33 1.39
C ILE A 116 6.09 -8.13 2.11
N ARG A 117 6.88 -7.37 2.86
CA ARG A 117 6.45 -6.16 3.56
C ARG A 117 6.21 -4.99 2.60
N LYS A 118 7.22 -4.58 1.82
CA LYS A 118 7.21 -3.41 0.92
C LYS A 118 6.24 -3.58 -0.26
N CYS A 119 6.25 -4.73 -0.92
CA CYS A 119 5.42 -4.96 -2.11
C CYS A 119 4.12 -5.70 -1.76
N GLY A 120 4.19 -6.66 -0.83
CA GLY A 120 3.02 -7.45 -0.45
C GLY A 120 2.01 -6.68 0.41
N GLY A 121 2.40 -5.60 1.10
CA GLY A 121 1.51 -4.87 2.01
C GLY A 121 0.23 -4.32 1.37
N LEU A 122 0.31 -3.71 0.19
CA LEU A 122 -0.89 -3.19 -0.51
C LEU A 122 -1.75 -4.31 -1.10
N PHE A 123 -1.14 -5.39 -1.59
CA PHE A 123 -1.87 -6.58 -2.04
C PHE A 123 -2.62 -7.23 -0.87
N ASN A 124 -1.94 -7.40 0.26
CA ASN A 124 -2.52 -7.94 1.48
C ASN A 124 -3.61 -7.04 2.04
N LEU A 125 -3.46 -5.71 1.96
CA LEU A 125 -4.51 -4.77 2.33
C LEU A 125 -5.77 -5.01 1.53
N GLY A 126 -5.67 -5.04 0.20
CA GLY A 126 -6.79 -5.31 -0.69
C GLY A 126 -7.47 -6.64 -0.34
N VAL A 127 -6.71 -7.74 -0.29
CA VAL A 127 -7.25 -9.07 -0.01
C VAL A 127 -7.89 -9.17 1.38
N ARG A 128 -7.23 -8.66 2.42
CA ARG A 128 -7.77 -8.70 3.80
C ARG A 128 -9.05 -7.87 3.93
N LEU A 129 -9.13 -6.71 3.27
CA LEU A 129 -10.37 -5.93 3.23
C LEU A 129 -11.47 -6.68 2.47
N MET A 130 -11.18 -7.28 1.32
CA MET A 130 -12.16 -8.08 0.58
C MET A 130 -12.70 -9.25 1.42
N GLN A 131 -11.83 -9.94 2.16
CA GLN A 131 -12.23 -11.05 3.04
C GLN A 131 -13.24 -10.64 4.12
N LEU A 132 -13.22 -9.39 4.59
CA LEU A 132 -14.21 -8.86 5.53
C LEU A 132 -15.63 -8.76 4.94
N PHE A 133 -15.78 -8.86 3.62
CA PHE A 133 -17.06 -8.76 2.92
C PHE A 133 -17.40 -10.01 2.10
N ALA A 134 -16.54 -11.05 2.11
CA ALA A 134 -16.83 -12.33 1.48
C ALA A 134 -17.98 -13.07 2.21
N PRO A 135 -18.75 -13.95 1.54
CA PRO A 135 -19.74 -14.82 2.18
C PRO A 135 -19.13 -15.69 3.30
N ILE A 136 -19.93 -16.02 4.32
CA ILE A 136 -19.48 -16.77 5.51
C ILE A 136 -18.87 -18.13 5.13
N GLU A 137 -19.43 -18.81 4.13
CA GLU A 137 -18.96 -20.10 3.61
C GLU A 137 -17.51 -20.05 3.14
N ILE A 138 -17.08 -18.91 2.58
CA ILE A 138 -15.75 -18.68 2.01
C ILE A 138 -14.75 -18.26 3.09
N ARG A 139 -15.21 -17.62 4.17
CA ARG A 139 -14.33 -17.22 5.30
C ARG A 139 -13.87 -18.40 6.16
N ASN A 140 -14.62 -19.51 6.13
CA ASN A 140 -14.39 -20.66 7.01
C ASN A 140 -13.50 -21.76 6.39
N THR A 141 -13.09 -21.65 5.13
CA THR A 141 -12.18 -22.59 4.45
C THR A 141 -10.69 -22.42 4.85
N LYS A 142 -10.41 -22.20 6.13
CA LYS A 142 -9.04 -22.22 6.64
C LYS A 142 -8.44 -23.63 6.63
#